data_AF-A0A3N5G2Y5-F1
#
_entry.id   AF-A0A3N5G2Y5-F1
#
_cell.length_a   1.000
_cell.length_b   1.000
_cell.length_c   1.000
_cell.angle_alpha   90.00
_cell.angle_beta   90.00
_cell.angle_gamma   90.00
#
_symmetry.space_group_name_H-M   'P 1'
#
loop_
_entity.id
_entity.type
_entity.pdbx_description
1 polymer ?
#
loop_
_entity_poly.entity_id
_entity_poly.type
_entity_poly.pdbx_seq_one_letter_code
_entity_poly.pdbx_strand_id
1 'polypeptide(L)' 'DTEKLIAAFKGLKVGTPFGPMVYRPEDNQSTMGAYIGVTTVRDGKGVMKDYRYVDGATVLPNAEETRKLRPAD' A
#
# COMPACT_ATOMS: atom_id res chain seq x y z
N ASP A 1 -0.40 -1.96 -26.73
CA ASP A 1 0.57 -1.78 -25.61
C ASP A 1 -0.06 -1.74 -24.22
N THR A 2 -1.25 -1.14 -24.04
CA THR A 2 -1.97 -1.10 -22.75
C THR A 2 -2.12 -2.46 -22.08
N GLU A 3 -2.59 -3.49 -22.79
CA GLU A 3 -2.75 -4.84 -22.23
C GLU A 3 -1.45 -5.44 -21.68
N LYS A 4 -0.31 -5.16 -22.33
CA LYS A 4 1.00 -5.60 -21.85
C LYS A 4 1.40 -4.89 -20.57
N LEU A 5 1.08 -3.60 -20.44
CA LEU A 5 1.32 -2.84 -19.21
C LEU A 5 0.44 -3.35 -18.06
N ILE A 6 -0.85 -3.59 -18.30
CA ILE A 6 -1.76 -4.15 -17.30
C ILE A 6 -1.23 -5.50 -16.82
N ALA A 7 -0.83 -6.38 -17.73
CA ALA A 7 -0.26 -7.68 -17.39
C ALA A 7 1.04 -7.54 -16.56
N ALA A 8 1.91 -6.59 -16.91
CA ALA A 8 3.16 -6.36 -16.19
C ALA A 8 2.96 -5.86 -14.75
N PHE A 9 1.88 -5.12 -14.47
CA PHE A 9 1.60 -4.58 -13.14
C PHE A 9 1.01 -5.60 -12.16
N LYS A 10 0.40 -6.69 -12.65
CA LYS A 10 -0.15 -7.74 -11.80
C LYS A 10 0.96 -8.47 -11.03
N GLY A 11 1.12 -8.14 -9.75
CA GLY A 11 2.18 -8.69 -8.90
C GLY A 11 3.53 -7.98 -9.04
N LEU A 12 3.58 -6.81 -9.68
CA LEU A 12 4.83 -6.07 -9.87
C LEU A 12 5.44 -5.67 -8.53
N LYS A 13 6.70 -6.07 -8.31
CA LYS A 13 7.50 -5.64 -7.16
C LYS A 13 8.26 -4.35 -7.50
N VAL A 14 8.25 -3.40 -6.58
CA VAL A 14 8.92 -2.11 -6.75
C VAL A 14 9.74 -1.79 -5.49
N GLY A 15 11.01 -1.46 -5.66
CA GLY A 15 11.84 -0.92 -4.59
C GLY A 15 11.51 0.55 -4.36
N THR A 16 11.22 0.94 -3.12
CA THR A 16 10.92 2.33 -2.74
C THR A 16 11.83 2.79 -1.61
N PRO A 17 11.93 4.11 -1.34
CA PRO A 17 12.63 4.62 -0.16
C PRO A 17 12.10 4.07 1.19
N PHE A 18 10.87 3.55 1.21
CA PHE A 18 10.24 2.95 2.40
C PHE A 18 10.37 1.42 2.45
N GLY A 19 11.14 0.83 1.52
CA GLY A 19 11.27 -0.62 1.35
C GLY A 19 10.53 -1.15 0.11
N PRO A 20 10.57 -2.47 -0.13
CA PRO A 20 9.87 -3.08 -1.26
C PRO A 20 8.35 -3.05 -1.08
N MET A 21 7.62 -2.82 -2.16
CA MET A 21 6.15 -2.96 -2.23
C MET A 21 5.74 -3.79 -3.44
N VAL A 22 4.48 -4.23 -3.45
CA VAL A 22 3.89 -5.01 -4.55
C VAL A 22 2.56 -4.39 -4.96
N TYR A 23 2.26 -4.35 -6.26
CA TYR A 23 0.89 -4.17 -6.75
C TYR A 23 0.16 -5.52 -6.73
N ARG A 24 -0.81 -5.66 -5.83
CA ARG A 24 -1.57 -6.89 -5.62
C ARG A 24 -2.43 -7.22 -6.84
N PRO A 25 -2.45 -8.47 -7.33
CA PRO A 25 -3.24 -8.82 -8.50
C PRO A 25 -4.74 -8.88 -8.22
N GLU A 26 -5.15 -8.97 -6.94
CA GLU A 26 -6.57 -9.11 -6.59
C GLU A 26 -7.35 -7.81 -6.74
N ASP A 27 -6.72 -6.65 -6.54
CA ASP A 27 -7.34 -5.32 -6.55
C ASP A 27 -6.51 -4.24 -7.25
N ASN A 28 -5.27 -4.53 -7.65
CA ASN A 28 -4.28 -3.57 -8.15
C ASN A 28 -3.80 -2.57 -7.07
N GLN A 29 -4.05 -2.86 -5.79
CA GLN A 29 -3.59 -2.02 -4.68
C GLN A 29 -2.09 -2.20 -4.42
N SER A 30 -1.37 -1.11 -4.16
CA SER A 30 0.01 -1.19 -3.66
C SER A 30 0.02 -1.63 -2.19
N THR A 31 0.96 -2.52 -1.82
CA THR A 31 1.22 -2.86 -0.41
C THR A 31 2.01 -1.79 0.34
N MET A 32 2.29 -0.64 -0.27
CA MET A 32 2.88 0.50 0.44
C MET A 32 1.99 0.88 1.62
N GLY A 33 2.61 0.97 2.79
CA GLY A 33 1.98 1.26 4.06
C GLY A 33 2.02 2.74 4.42
N ALA A 34 1.75 3.02 5.68
CA ALA A 34 1.75 4.36 6.23
C ALA A 34 2.41 4.40 7.61
N TYR A 35 2.86 5.59 8.02
CA TYR A 35 3.27 5.84 9.39
C TYR A 35 2.05 6.23 10.22
N ILE A 36 1.90 5.57 11.38
CA ILE A 36 0.88 5.89 12.38
C ILE A 36 1.60 6.35 13.64
N GLY A 37 1.16 7.46 14.23
CA GLY A 37 1.76 8.07 15.40
C GLY A 37 0.91 9.22 15.92
N VAL A 38 1.45 9.96 16.89
CA VAL A 38 0.73 11.03 17.58
C VAL A 38 1.27 12.38 17.14
N THR A 39 0.38 13.33 16.84
CA THR A 39 0.77 14.69 16.49
C THR A 39 1.37 15.41 17.71
N THR A 40 2.40 16.21 17.48
CA THR A 40 3.01 17.06 18.51
C THR A 40 3.65 18.28 17.87
N VAL A 41 4.13 19.21 18.70
CA VAL A 41 4.89 20.38 18.26
C VAL A 41 6.32 20.26 18.77
N ARG A 42 7.28 20.35 17.85
CA ARG A 42 8.71 20.43 18.16
C ARG A 42 9.30 21.63 17.43
N ASP A 43 9.99 22.51 18.16
CA ASP A 43 10.57 23.75 17.64
C ASP A 43 9.55 24.63 16.88
N GLY A 44 8.33 24.71 17.41
CA GLY A 44 7.22 25.47 16.80
C GLY A 44 6.61 24.84 15.53
N LYS A 45 7.03 23.63 15.14
CA LYS A 45 6.52 22.92 13.95
C LYS A 45 5.74 21.66 14.33
N GLY A 46 4.66 21.39 13.60
CA GLY A 46 3.90 20.14 13.73
C GLY A 46 4.73 18.95 13.23
N VAL A 47 4.89 17.93 14.07
CA VAL A 47 5.59 16.67 13.76
C VAL A 47 4.82 15.47 14.33
N MET A 48 5.20 14.26 13.97
CA MET A 48 4.74 13.04 14.62
C MET A 48 5.77 12.55 15.64
N LYS A 49 5.29 12.15 16.82
CA LYS A 49 6.05 11.37 17.80
C LYS A 49 5.46 9.98 17.95
N ASP A 50 6.20 9.09 18.60
CA ASP A 50 5.76 7.72 18.91
C ASP A 50 5.22 6.97 17.68
N TYR A 51 5.84 7.23 16.52
CA TYR A 51 5.36 6.71 15.25
C TYR A 51 5.97 5.34 14.94
N ARG A 52 5.21 4.53 14.22
CA ARG A 52 5.67 3.29 13.61
C ARG A 52 5.14 3.17 12.19
N TYR A 53 5.89 2.49 11.34
CA TYR A 53 5.40 2.10 10.04
C TYR A 53 4.44 0.91 10.19
N VAL A 54 3.34 0.94 9.45
CA VAL A 54 2.40 -0.17 9.30
C VAL A 54 2.42 -0.59 7.85
N ASP A 55 2.91 -1.81 7.61
CA ASP A 55 2.93 -2.42 6.28
C ASP A 55 1.51 -2.57 5.75
N GLY A 56 1.24 -2.02 4.56
CA GLY A 56 -0.06 -2.07 3.92
C GLY A 56 -0.54 -3.50 3.70
N ALA A 57 0.37 -4.44 3.45
CA ALA A 57 0.03 -5.86 3.28
C ALA A 57 -0.65 -6.48 4.52
N THR A 58 -0.38 -5.94 5.72
CA THR A 58 -0.89 -6.49 6.99
C THR A 58 -2.30 -6.00 7.35
N VAL A 59 -2.80 -4.98 6.65
CA VAL A 59 -4.06 -4.30 6.97
C VAL A 59 -5.05 -4.28 5.80
N LEU A 60 -4.73 -4.96 4.70
CA LEU A 60 -5.66 -5.15 3.59
C LEU A 60 -6.54 -6.39 3.81
N PRO A 61 -7.78 -6.40 3.29
CA PRO A 61 -8.59 -7.61 3.25
C PRO A 61 -7.89 -8.76 2.51
N ASN A 62 -8.33 -9.98 2.81
CA ASN A 62 -7.78 -11.17 2.15
C ASN A 62 -8.18 -11.23 0.67
N ALA A 63 -7.44 -12.02 -0.11
CA ALA A 63 -7.60 -12.12 -1.55
C ALA A 63 -9.02 -12.55 -2.00
N GLU A 64 -9.68 -13.41 -1.23
CA GLU A 64 -11.00 -13.93 -1.58
C GLU A 64 -12.08 -12.86 -1.45
N GLU A 65 -12.08 -12.12 -0.33
CA GLU A 65 -13.00 -11.01 -0.08
C GLU A 65 -12.80 -9.90 -1.10
N THR A 66 -11.56 -9.49 -1.32
CA THR A 66 -11.20 -8.43 -2.26
C THR A 66 -11.74 -8.69 -3.67
N ARG A 67 -11.63 -9.93 -4.17
CA ARG A 67 -12.11 -10.27 -5.52
C ARG A 67 -13.63 -10.13 -5.67
N LYS A 68 -14.39 -10.42 -4.61
CA LYS A 68 -15.87 -10.31 -4.61
C LYS A 68 -16.35 -8.85 -4.63
N LEU A 69 -15.53 -7.92 -4.14
CA LEU A 69 -15.87 -6.49 -4.07
C LEU A 69 -15.62 -5.76 -5.40
N ARG A 70 -14.90 -6.38 -6.33
CA ARG A 70 -14.69 -5.83 -7.66
C ARG A 70 -15.92 -6.11 -8.54
N PRO A 71 -16.19 -5.25 -9.54
CA PRO A 71 -17.12 -5.60 -10.61
C PRO A 71 -16.76 -6.98 -11.17
N ALA A 72 -17.77 -7.83 -11.34
CA ALA A 72 -17.63 -8.97 -12.22
C ALA A 72 -17.40 -8.43 -13.64
N ASP A 73 -16.41 -8.99 -14.33
CA ASP A 73 -16.14 -8.65 -15.73
C ASP A 73 -17.37 -8.90 -16.62
#